data_AF-E6TVE7-F1
#
_entry.id   AF-E6TVE7-F1
#
_cell.length_a   1.000
_cell.length_b   1.000
_cell.length_c   1.000
_cell.angle_alpha   90.00
_cell.angle_beta   90.00
_cell.angle_gamma   90.00
#
_symmetry.space_group_name_H-M   'P 1'
#
loop_
_entity.id
_entity.type
_entity.pdbx_description
1 polymer ?
#
loop_
_entity_poly.entity_id
_entity_poly.type
_entity_poly.pdbx_seq_one_letter_code
_entity_poly.pdbx_strand_id
1 'polypeptide(L)' 'MTTKIAVKITEMGIKKGWLANEVGIAPGTLTKIIKGESIPTLPVALRIADKLNTSVEELWGNLK' A
#
# COMPACT_ATOMS: atom_id res chain seq x y z
N MET A 1 12.33 4.22 4.17
CA MET A 1 11.33 4.94 3.34
C MET A 1 10.01 4.95 4.09
N THR A 2 9.48 6.12 4.41
CA THR A 2 8.17 6.24 5.08
C THR A 2 7.09 6.23 3.99
N THR A 3 6.24 5.22 3.94
CA THR A 3 5.16 5.14 2.94
C THR A 3 3.92 5.91 3.39
N LYS A 4 3.13 6.47 2.46
CA LYS A 4 1.87 7.15 2.79
C LYS A 4 0.67 6.21 2.95
N ILE A 5 0.88 4.91 2.75
CA ILE A 5 -0.16 3.88 2.76
C ILE A 5 -0.91 3.85 4.09
N ALA A 6 -0.20 3.90 5.23
CA ALA A 6 -0.84 3.86 6.55
C ALA A 6 -1.76 5.07 6.80
N VAL A 7 -1.37 6.24 6.31
CA VAL A 7 -2.18 7.47 6.40
C VAL A 7 -3.46 7.28 5.58
N LYS A 8 -3.34 6.85 4.31
CA LYS A 8 -4.49 6.60 3.43
C LYS A 8 -5.47 5.57 3.98
N ILE A 9 -4.96 4.46 4.53
CA ILE A 9 -5.78 3.44 5.21
C ILE A 9 -6.60 4.06 6.35
N THR A 10 -6.00 4.97 7.12
CA THR A 10 -6.65 5.63 8.25
C THR A 10 -7.68 6.67 7.80
N GLU A 11 -7.35 7.48 6.79
CA GLU A 11 -8.26 8.45 6.16
C GLU A 11 -9.51 7.78 5.60
N MET A 12 -9.36 6.59 4.99
CA MET A 12 -10.47 5.83 4.42
C MET A 12 -11.22 4.95 5.44
N GLY A 13 -10.73 4.86 6.69
CA GLY A 13 -11.34 4.02 7.71
C GLY A 13 -11.32 2.51 7.41
N ILE A 14 -10.40 2.04 6.55
CA ILE A 14 -10.31 0.63 6.16
C ILE A 14 -9.34 -0.15 7.04
N LYS A 15 -9.55 -1.46 7.17
CA LYS A 15 -8.65 -2.33 7.94
C LYS A 15 -7.47 -2.78 7.08
N LYS A 16 -6.26 -2.78 7.63
CA LYS A 16 -5.05 -3.30 6.95
C LYS A 16 -5.25 -4.73 6.43
N GLY A 17 -5.87 -5.61 7.23
CA GLY A 17 -6.15 -6.99 6.83
C GLY A 17 -7.12 -7.09 5.65
N TRP A 18 -8.11 -6.19 5.59
CA TRP A 18 -9.03 -6.11 4.45
C TRP A 18 -8.28 -5.73 3.17
N LEU A 19 -7.45 -4.68 3.23
CA LEU A 19 -6.64 -4.26 2.09
C LEU A 19 -5.69 -5.38 1.61
N ALA A 20 -5.04 -6.09 2.54
CA ALA A 20 -4.14 -7.19 2.21
C ALA A 20 -4.87 -8.29 1.40
N ASN A 21 -6.07 -8.67 1.84
CA ASN A 21 -6.91 -9.64 1.13
C ASN A 21 -7.31 -9.12 -0.26
N GLU A 22 -7.77 -7.88 -0.35
CA GLU A 22 -8.21 -7.26 -1.61
C GLU A 22 -7.11 -7.19 -2.67
N VAL A 23 -5.86 -6.93 -2.26
CA VAL A 23 -4.73 -6.85 -3.19
C VAL A 23 -4.03 -8.20 -3.42
N GLY A 24 -4.47 -9.25 -2.70
CA GLY A 24 -4.00 -10.62 -2.85
C GLY A 24 -2.64 -10.90 -2.22
N ILE A 25 -2.36 -10.31 -1.04
CA ILE A 25 -1.11 -10.53 -0.31
C ILE A 25 -1.36 -10.90 1.16
N ALA A 26 -0.39 -11.55 1.79
CA ALA A 26 -0.47 -11.84 3.22
C ALA A 26 -0.46 -10.53 4.06
N PRO A 27 -1.19 -10.46 5.19
CA PRO A 27 -1.19 -9.28 6.06
C PRO A 27 0.20 -8.86 6.56
N GLY A 28 1.09 -9.84 6.81
CA GLY A 28 2.48 -9.60 7.16
C GLY A 28 3.26 -8.92 6.03
N THR A 29 3.01 -9.29 4.78
CA THR A 29 3.61 -8.65 3.60
C THR A 29 3.17 -7.19 3.49
N LEU A 30 1.87 -6.91 3.62
CA LEU A 30 1.39 -5.52 3.64
C LEU A 30 2.05 -4.70 4.75
N THR A 31 2.22 -5.30 5.94
CA THR A 31 2.88 -4.62 7.07
C THR A 31 4.33 -4.26 6.75
N LYS A 32 5.10 -5.18 6.14
CA LYS A 32 6.48 -4.92 5.70
C LYS A 32 6.53 -3.82 4.63
N ILE A 33 5.60 -3.84 3.67
CA ILE A 33 5.48 -2.80 2.64
C ILE A 33 5.21 -1.43 3.28
N ILE A 34 4.25 -1.34 4.22
CA ILE A 34 3.92 -0.09 4.92
C ILE A 34 5.15 0.47 5.65
N LYS A 35 5.94 -0.38 6.30
CA LYS A 35 7.16 -0.01 7.01
C LYS A 35 8.35 0.30 6.09
N GLY A 36 8.22 0.04 4.78
CA GLY A 36 9.31 0.19 3.81
C GLY A 36 10.38 -0.91 3.92
N GLU A 37 10.08 -2.03 4.58
CA GLU A 37 10.97 -3.20 4.71
C GLU A 37 10.88 -4.12 3.47
N SER A 38 9.87 -3.93 2.62
CA SER A 38 9.64 -4.70 1.40
C SER A 38 9.10 -3.82 0.29
N ILE A 39 9.64 -3.98 -0.91
CA ILE A 39 9.17 -3.30 -2.12
C ILE A 39 8.14 -4.20 -2.80
N PRO A 40 6.89 -3.76 -3.03
CA PRO A 40 5.90 -4.55 -3.74
C PRO A 40 6.27 -4.73 -5.21
N THR A 41 5.74 -5.78 -5.84
CA THR A 41 5.76 -5.88 -7.30
C THR A 41 4.85 -4.82 -7.93
N LEU A 42 5.09 -4.46 -9.19
CA LEU A 42 4.27 -3.48 -9.89
C LEU A 42 2.76 -3.81 -9.86
N PRO A 43 2.29 -5.06 -10.12
CA PRO A 43 0.87 -5.39 -10.00
C PRO A 43 0.29 -5.17 -8.59
N VAL A 44 1.07 -5.48 -7.54
CA VAL A 44 0.63 -5.26 -6.16
C VAL A 44 0.58 -3.76 -5.83
N ALA A 45 1.56 -2.99 -6.27
CA ALA A 45 1.57 -1.53 -6.11
C ALA A 45 0.35 -0.88 -6.78
N LEU A 46 0.04 -1.28 -8.02
CA LEU A 46 -1.12 -0.79 -8.76
C LEU A 46 -2.44 -1.13 -8.05
N ARG A 47 -2.60 -2.36 -7.54
CA ARG A 47 -3.81 -2.75 -6.77
C ARG A 47 -3.95 -1.99 -5.46
N ILE A 48 -2.84 -1.74 -4.76
CA ILE A 48 -2.87 -0.93 -3.53
C ILE A 48 -3.31 0.50 -3.86
N ALA A 49 -2.75 1.09 -4.91
CA ALA A 49 -3.10 2.44 -5.35
C ALA A 49 -4.57 2.55 -5.75
N ASP A 50 -5.07 1.60 -6.54
CA ASP A 50 -6.48 1.49 -6.94
C ASP A 50 -7.42 1.41 -5.74
N LYS A 51 -7.16 0.49 -4.80
CA LYS A 51 -7.98 0.32 -3.59
C LYS A 51 -7.92 1.51 -2.63
N LEU A 52 -6.87 2.31 -2.70
CA LEU A 52 -6.70 3.53 -1.91
C LEU A 52 -7.11 4.80 -2.67
N ASN A 53 -7.66 4.66 -3.88
CA ASN A 53 -8.08 5.75 -4.77
C ASN A 53 -7.00 6.85 -4.92
N THR A 54 -5.77 6.43 -5.20
CA THR A 54 -4.56 7.27 -5.27
C THR A 54 -3.62 6.68 -6.34
N SER A 55 -2.46 7.30 -6.55
CA SER A 55 -1.44 6.79 -7.47
C SER A 55 -0.28 6.12 -6.74
N VAL A 56 0.50 5.31 -7.47
CA VAL A 56 1.72 4.69 -6.91
C VAL A 56 2.74 5.78 -6.50
N GLU A 57 2.84 6.84 -7.28
CA GLU A 57 3.72 7.98 -7.04
C GLU A 57 3.33 8.75 -5.77
N GLU A 58 2.04 8.86 -5.46
CA GLU A 58 1.61 9.48 -4.21
C GLU A 58 2.00 8.64 -2.99
N LEU A 59 1.96 7.31 -3.11
CA LEU A 59 2.23 6.35 -2.04
C LEU A 59 3.73 6.15 -1.75
N TRP A 60 4.57 6.14 -2.80
CA TRP A 60 6.01 5.85 -2.71
C TRP A 60 6.94 6.97 -3.21
N GLY A 61 6.42 8.00 -3.86
CA GLY A 61 7.18 9.09 -4.47
C GLY A 61 7.36 8.95 -5.98
N ASN A 62 7.81 10.02 -6.63
CA ASN A 62 8.15 10.01 -8.06
C ASN A 62 9.56 9.46 -8.26
N LEU A 63 9.73 8.65 -9.32
CA LEU A 63 11.04 8.33 -9.86
C LEU A 63 11.52 9.56 -10.64
N LYS A 64 12.45 10.33 -10.07
CA LYS A 64 13.20 11.36 -10.79
C LYS A 64 14.52 10.81 -11.28
#